data_AF-A0A5D2W5C9-F1
#
_entry.id   AF-A0A5D2W5C9-F1
#
_cell.length_a   1.000
_cell.length_b   1.000
_cell.length_c   1.000
_cell.angle_alpha   90.00
_cell.angle_beta   90.00
_cell.angle_gamma   90.00
#
_symmetry.space_group_name_H-M   'P 1'
#
loop_
_entity.id
_entity.type
_entity.pdbx_description
1 polymer ?
#
loop_
_entity_poly.entity_id
_entity_poly.type
_entity_poly.pdbx_seq_one_letter_code
_entity_poly.pdbx_strand_id
1 'polypeptide(L)'
;MMALPVKKLLKLLYPSLIRIDEFLLKPSAQTDDFKNIVKRLPLVAESLDSRGLYVYDDGFRFVIWFGRMLSPDIARNLLGPDFAAELSRVMLSRHDNEMSRRLMGILKKLRESDPSYYQLSYLVRQGEQPREGLLLLVNLHEDQMGSTGGYVNWIMQIHRQVQQNA
;
A
#
# COMPACT_ATOMS: atom_id res chain seq x y z
N MET A 1 21.45 2.12 -4.32
CA MET A 1 20.78 1.97 -5.63
C MET A 1 21.61 1.20 -6.66
N MET A 2 22.92 1.43 -6.78
CA MET A 2 23.74 0.88 -7.88
C MET A 2 23.92 -0.66 -7.91
N ALA A 3 23.51 -1.39 -6.87
CA ALA A 3 23.63 -2.86 -6.80
C ALA A 3 22.27 -3.60 -6.87
N LEU A 4 21.15 -2.88 -6.98
CA LEU A 4 19.82 -3.51 -7.04
C LEU A 4 19.49 -3.91 -8.48
N PRO A 5 18.99 -5.14 -8.73
CA PRO A 5 18.44 -5.52 -10.02
C PRO A 5 17.36 -4.54 -10.47
N VAL A 6 17.32 -4.24 -11.78
CA VAL A 6 16.44 -3.20 -12.37
C VAL A 6 14.99 -3.35 -11.92
N LYS A 7 14.43 -4.56 -11.92
CA LYS A 7 13.05 -4.83 -11.47
C LYS A 7 12.79 -4.33 -10.05
N LYS A 8 13.74 -4.52 -9.13
CA LYS A 8 13.63 -4.13 -7.72
C LYS A 8 13.85 -2.63 -7.55
N LEU A 9 14.79 -2.07 -8.31
CA LEU A 9 15.00 -0.63 -8.35
C LEU A 9 13.72 0.10 -8.81
N LEU A 10 13.07 -0.40 -9.86
CA LEU A 10 11.79 0.17 -10.32
C LEU A 10 10.70 0.09 -9.25
N LYS A 11 10.62 -1.02 -8.51
CA LYS A 11 9.66 -1.19 -7.39
C LYS A 11 9.94 -0.21 -6.25
N LEU A 12 11.21 0.05 -5.95
CA LEU A 12 11.62 1.02 -4.93
C LEU A 12 11.34 2.46 -5.38
N LEU A 13 11.56 2.78 -6.66
CA LEU A 13 11.34 4.11 -7.23
C LEU A 13 9.86 4.44 -7.40
N TYR A 14 9.06 3.44 -7.79
CA TYR A 14 7.62 3.56 -7.95
C TYR A 14 6.92 2.37 -7.30
N PRO A 15 6.66 2.47 -5.99
CA PRO A 15 5.98 1.47 -5.18
C PRO A 15 4.59 1.08 -5.73
N SER A 16 4.02 0.02 -5.18
CA SER A 16 2.66 -0.39 -5.50
C SER A 16 1.73 -0.09 -4.34
N LEU A 17 0.70 0.72 -4.60
CA LEU A 17 -0.44 0.86 -3.72
C LEU A 17 -1.58 -0.04 -4.21
N ILE A 18 -2.10 -0.89 -3.33
CA ILE A 18 -3.10 -1.90 -3.67
C ILE A 18 -4.24 -1.83 -2.67
N ARG A 19 -5.48 -1.67 -3.15
CA ARG A 19 -6.67 -1.78 -2.31
C ARG A 19 -7.05 -3.24 -2.13
N ILE A 20 -7.23 -3.69 -0.89
CA ILE A 20 -7.44 -5.11 -0.57
C ILE A 20 -8.78 -5.44 0.09
N ASP A 21 -9.51 -4.45 0.63
CA ASP A 21 -10.79 -4.69 1.34
C ASP A 21 -11.83 -5.43 0.48
N GLU A 22 -11.95 -5.08 -0.81
CA GLU A 22 -12.90 -5.71 -1.73
C GLU A 22 -12.63 -7.21 -1.93
N PHE A 23 -11.37 -7.63 -1.85
CA PHE A 23 -10.96 -9.02 -2.07
C PHE A 23 -11.09 -9.86 -0.81
N LEU A 24 -10.95 -9.25 0.36
CA LEU A 24 -11.16 -9.92 1.63
C LEU A 24 -12.61 -10.40 1.79
N LEU A 25 -13.57 -9.62 1.24
CA LEU A 25 -15.00 -9.89 1.34
C LEU A 25 -15.51 -10.93 0.31
N LYS A 26 -14.80 -11.20 -0.79
CA LYS A 26 -15.27 -12.07 -1.88
C LYS A 26 -15.01 -13.56 -1.63
N PRO A 27 -16.02 -14.44 -1.52
CA PRO A 27 -15.85 -15.81 -0.99
C PRO A 27 -14.96 -16.77 -1.81
N SER A 28 -14.64 -16.52 -3.09
CA SER A 28 -13.96 -17.49 -3.97
C SER A 28 -12.78 -16.89 -4.74
N ALA A 29 -11.60 -16.78 -4.11
CA ALA A 29 -10.39 -16.33 -4.79
C ALA A 29 -9.78 -17.44 -5.67
N GLN A 30 -10.22 -17.55 -6.93
CA GLN A 30 -9.52 -18.35 -7.95
C GLN A 30 -8.22 -17.65 -8.39
N THR A 31 -7.36 -18.35 -9.14
CA THR A 31 -6.05 -17.83 -9.60
C THR A 31 -6.15 -16.53 -10.40
N ASP A 32 -7.25 -16.30 -11.11
CA ASP A 32 -7.49 -15.04 -11.83
C ASP A 32 -7.75 -13.84 -10.91
N ASP A 33 -8.25 -14.07 -9.69
CA ASP A 33 -8.46 -12.99 -8.72
C ASP A 33 -7.15 -12.37 -8.25
N PHE A 34 -6.02 -13.09 -8.32
CA PHE A 34 -4.75 -12.49 -7.93
C PHE A 34 -4.30 -11.40 -8.90
N LYS A 35 -4.56 -11.53 -10.21
CA LYS A 35 -4.27 -10.44 -11.16
C LYS A 35 -5.14 -9.22 -10.86
N ASN A 36 -6.39 -9.44 -10.47
CA ASN A 36 -7.29 -8.36 -10.05
C ASN A 36 -6.83 -7.72 -8.72
N ILE A 37 -6.36 -8.52 -7.75
CA ILE A 37 -5.79 -8.05 -6.48
C ILE A 37 -4.58 -7.16 -6.74
N VAL A 38 -3.72 -7.50 -7.70
CA VAL A 38 -2.49 -6.73 -7.98
C VAL A 38 -2.76 -5.47 -8.82
N LYS A 39 -4.03 -5.07 -9.03
CA LYS A 39 -4.36 -3.80 -9.67
C LYS A 39 -3.80 -2.65 -8.83
N ARG A 40 -2.77 -2.00 -9.37
CA ARG A 40 -2.08 -0.89 -8.71
C ARG A 40 -2.91 0.38 -8.84
N LEU A 41 -3.00 1.12 -7.75
CA LEU A 41 -3.57 2.45 -7.72
C LEU A 41 -2.48 3.50 -7.91
N PRO A 42 -2.82 4.68 -8.46
CA PRO A 42 -1.90 5.82 -8.51
C PRO A 42 -1.41 6.19 -7.10
N LEU A 43 -0.17 6.64 -7.01
CA LEU A 43 0.48 7.02 -5.75
C LEU A 43 0.14 8.47 -5.36
N VAL A 44 -1.16 8.74 -5.21
CA VAL A 44 -1.74 10.02 -4.78
C VAL A 44 -2.60 9.83 -3.54
N ALA A 45 -2.73 10.86 -2.71
CA ALA A 45 -3.54 10.82 -1.49
C ALA A 45 -5.02 10.58 -1.80
N GLU A 46 -5.52 11.06 -2.94
CA GLU A 46 -6.90 10.84 -3.39
C GLU A 46 -7.21 9.36 -3.64
N SER A 47 -6.20 8.51 -3.87
CA SER A 47 -6.38 7.06 -3.99
C SER A 47 -6.75 6.39 -2.65
N LEU A 48 -6.51 7.05 -1.51
CA LEU A 48 -6.74 6.52 -0.17
C LEU A 48 -8.12 6.90 0.37
N ASP A 49 -9.15 6.12 0.03
CA ASP A 49 -10.49 6.25 0.64
C ASP A 49 -10.42 5.89 2.15
N SER A 50 -11.01 6.74 2.99
CA SER A 50 -11.05 6.55 4.45
C SER A 50 -11.79 5.30 4.91
N ARG A 51 -12.58 4.66 4.04
CA ARG A 51 -13.28 3.40 4.30
C ARG A 51 -12.52 2.17 3.82
N GLY A 52 -11.40 2.36 3.12
CA GLY A 52 -10.65 1.28 2.49
C GLY A 52 -9.55 0.69 3.37
N LEU A 53 -9.01 -0.44 2.90
CA LEU A 53 -7.83 -1.08 3.46
C LEU A 53 -6.82 -1.28 2.33
N TYR A 54 -5.59 -0.81 2.53
CA TYR A 54 -4.59 -0.77 1.48
C TYR A 54 -3.30 -1.45 1.92
N VAL A 55 -2.60 -2.04 0.95
CA VAL A 55 -1.22 -2.49 1.08
C VAL A 55 -0.37 -1.63 0.18
N TYR A 56 0.55 -0.90 0.79
CA TYR A 56 1.67 -0.27 0.10
C TYR A 56 2.87 -1.22 0.15
N ASP A 57 3.49 -1.44 -1.01
CA ASP A 57 4.59 -2.36 -1.22
C ASP A 57 5.71 -1.67 -2.01
N ASP A 58 6.82 -1.42 -1.33
CA ASP A 58 8.05 -0.82 -1.90
C ASP A 58 9.13 -1.88 -2.23
N GLY A 59 8.80 -3.17 -2.09
CA GLY A 59 9.71 -4.30 -2.27
C GLY A 59 10.56 -4.64 -1.05
N PHE A 60 10.66 -3.77 -0.04
CA PHE A 60 11.40 -4.00 1.21
C PHE A 60 10.47 -4.22 2.41
N ARG A 61 9.33 -3.55 2.42
CA ARG A 61 8.32 -3.63 3.48
C ARG A 61 6.92 -3.53 2.89
N PHE A 62 5.97 -4.04 3.65
CA PHE A 62 4.56 -3.77 3.45
C PHE A 62 4.08 -2.77 4.49
N VAL A 63 3.35 -1.75 4.05
CA VAL A 63 2.60 -0.88 4.94
C VAL A 63 1.12 -1.17 4.71
N ILE A 64 0.47 -1.72 5.72
CA ILE A 64 -0.97 -2.00 5.71
C ILE A 64 -1.67 -0.80 6.34
N TRP A 65 -2.30 -0.01 5.50
CA TRP A 65 -2.96 1.23 5.89
C TRP A 65 -4.45 0.99 6.11
N PHE A 66 -4.92 1.36 7.29
CA PHE A 66 -6.31 1.26 7.71
C PHE A 66 -6.97 2.62 7.61
N GLY A 67 -7.98 2.75 6.75
CA GLY A 67 -8.79 3.96 6.69
C GLY A 67 -9.50 4.24 8.02
N ARG A 68 -9.66 5.52 8.37
CA ARG A 68 -10.26 5.93 9.65
C ARG A 68 -11.71 5.46 9.80
N MET A 69 -12.42 5.32 8.69
CA MET A 69 -13.82 4.89 8.58
C MET A 69 -13.95 3.44 8.10
N LEU A 70 -12.87 2.65 8.13
CA LEU A 70 -12.93 1.23 7.82
C LEU A 70 -13.88 0.53 8.82
N SER A 71 -14.68 -0.41 8.32
CA SER A 71 -15.60 -1.18 9.16
C SER A 71 -14.86 -1.82 10.36
N PRO A 72 -15.32 -1.59 11.61
CA PRO A 72 -14.74 -2.21 12.79
C PRO A 72 -14.71 -3.74 12.72
N ASP A 73 -15.67 -4.35 12.02
CA ASP A 73 -15.73 -5.81 11.85
C ASP A 73 -14.58 -6.32 10.99
N ILE A 74 -14.19 -5.59 9.93
CA ILE A 74 -13.03 -5.93 9.10
C ILE A 74 -11.77 -5.88 9.96
N ALA A 75 -11.57 -4.77 10.66
CA ALA A 75 -10.38 -4.57 11.46
C ALA A 75 -10.31 -5.55 12.65
N ARG A 76 -11.44 -5.89 13.29
CA ARG A 76 -11.50 -6.94 14.33
C ARG A 76 -11.15 -8.31 13.79
N ASN A 77 -11.66 -8.68 12.61
CA ASN A 77 -11.31 -9.95 11.99
C ASN A 77 -9.82 -10.02 11.61
N LEU A 78 -9.21 -8.90 11.22
CA LEU A 78 -7.81 -8.85 10.81
C LEU A 78 -6.80 -8.76 11.97
N LEU A 79 -7.15 -8.07 13.05
CA LEU A 79 -6.27 -7.80 14.19
C LEU A 79 -6.60 -8.62 15.45
N GLY A 80 -7.76 -9.28 15.46
CA GLY A 80 -8.21 -10.10 16.59
C GLY A 80 -8.27 -9.33 17.90
N PRO A 81 -7.66 -9.83 18.99
CA PRO A 81 -7.68 -9.18 20.30
C PRO A 81 -6.98 -7.81 20.31
N ASP A 82 -6.06 -7.59 19.37
CA ASP A 82 -5.26 -6.36 19.29
C ASP A 82 -5.97 -5.24 18.51
N PHE A 83 -7.22 -5.42 18.10
CA PHE A 83 -7.99 -4.43 17.32
C PHE A 83 -8.06 -3.04 17.98
N ALA A 84 -8.13 -3.01 19.31
CA ALA A 84 -8.19 -1.78 20.10
C ALA A 84 -6.79 -1.25 20.50
N ALA A 85 -5.72 -2.01 20.23
CA ALA A 85 -4.36 -1.61 20.57
C ALA A 85 -3.81 -0.56 19.60
N GLU A 86 -2.73 0.10 20.02
CA GLU A 86 -1.93 0.94 19.13
C GLU A 86 -1.27 0.09 18.04
N LEU A 87 -1.61 0.34 16.77
CA LEU A 87 -1.15 -0.46 15.64
C LEU A 87 0.38 -0.54 15.52
N SER A 88 1.09 0.44 16.07
CA SER A 88 2.56 0.46 16.13
C SER A 88 3.16 -0.72 16.91
N ARG A 89 2.41 -1.30 17.85
CA ARG A 89 2.82 -2.41 18.73
C ARG A 89 2.24 -3.75 18.29
N VAL A 90 1.33 -3.75 17.32
CA VAL A 90 0.65 -4.95 16.85
C VAL A 90 1.49 -5.66 15.80
N MET A 91 1.85 -6.91 16.08
CA MET A 91 2.46 -7.79 15.10
C MET A 91 1.36 -8.51 14.33
N LEU A 92 1.32 -8.32 13.01
CA LEU A 92 0.33 -8.99 12.17
C LEU A 92 0.52 -10.51 12.25
N SER A 93 -0.49 -11.20 12.79
CA SER A 93 -0.49 -12.65 12.98
C SER A 93 -1.73 -13.28 12.37
N ARG A 94 -1.65 -14.57 12.06
CA ARG A 94 -2.76 -15.31 11.44
C ARG A 94 -3.76 -15.66 12.54
N HIS A 95 -5.00 -15.21 12.37
CA HIS A 95 -6.10 -15.57 13.25
C HIS A 95 -6.96 -16.69 12.65
N ASP A 96 -7.73 -17.36 13.49
CA ASP A 96 -8.66 -18.42 13.08
C ASP A 96 -9.96 -17.84 12.50
N ASN A 97 -9.81 -17.04 11.44
CA ASN A 97 -10.93 -16.59 10.64
C ASN A 97 -10.52 -16.46 9.17
N GLU A 98 -11.51 -16.58 8.30
CA GLU A 98 -11.28 -16.64 6.86
C GLU A 98 -10.66 -15.35 6.30
N MET A 99 -11.02 -14.19 6.86
CA MET A 99 -10.51 -12.89 6.41
C MET A 99 -9.00 -12.73 6.71
N SER A 100 -8.56 -13.10 7.91
CA SER A 100 -7.15 -13.10 8.30
C SER A 100 -6.35 -14.09 7.44
N ARG A 101 -6.90 -15.30 7.19
CA ARG A 101 -6.27 -16.28 6.28
C ARG A 101 -6.06 -15.70 4.88
N ARG A 102 -7.02 -14.95 4.36
CA ARG A 102 -6.93 -14.31 3.04
C ARG A 102 -5.90 -13.21 3.00
N LEU A 103 -5.87 -12.31 4.00
CA LEU A 103 -4.84 -11.28 4.09
C LEU A 103 -3.45 -11.94 4.08
N MET A 104 -3.24 -12.98 4.88
CA MET A 104 -1.98 -13.72 4.91
C MET A 104 -1.65 -14.36 3.56
N GLY A 105 -2.65 -14.92 2.87
CA GLY A 105 -2.49 -15.47 1.52
C GLY A 105 -2.09 -14.40 0.49
N ILE A 106 -2.70 -13.22 0.53
CA ILE A 106 -2.35 -12.08 -0.34
C ILE A 106 -0.90 -11.66 -0.07
N LEU A 107 -0.54 -11.41 1.19
CA LEU A 107 0.81 -11.02 1.56
C LEU A 107 1.83 -12.10 1.16
N LYS A 108 1.51 -13.38 1.34
CA LYS A 108 2.37 -14.49 0.91
C LYS A 108 2.61 -14.46 -0.60
N LYS A 109 1.57 -14.31 -1.41
CA LYS A 109 1.70 -14.24 -2.87
C LYS A 109 2.50 -13.00 -3.32
N LEU A 110 2.34 -11.87 -2.63
CA LEU A 110 3.17 -10.68 -2.88
C LEU A 110 4.66 -10.97 -2.59
N ARG A 111 4.98 -11.63 -1.47
CA ARG A 111 6.36 -12.07 -1.17
C ARG A 111 6.91 -13.06 -2.18
N GLU A 112 6.10 -14.03 -2.60
CA GLU A 112 6.49 -15.01 -3.63
C GLU A 112 6.80 -14.34 -4.98
N SER A 113 6.19 -13.19 -5.27
CA SER A 113 6.46 -12.41 -6.49
C SER A 113 7.79 -11.62 -6.45
N ASP A 114 8.33 -11.38 -5.25
CA ASP A 114 9.63 -10.75 -5.01
C ASP A 114 10.37 -11.41 -3.82
N PRO A 115 11.01 -12.58 -4.04
CA PRO A 115 11.62 -13.39 -2.97
C PRO A 115 12.94 -12.82 -2.43
N SER A 116 13.30 -11.61 -2.84
CA SER A 116 14.61 -11.00 -2.60
C SER A 116 14.84 -10.56 -1.16
N TYR A 117 13.75 -10.18 -0.49
CA TYR A 117 13.73 -9.72 0.89
C TYR A 117 12.49 -10.30 1.55
N TYR A 118 12.54 -10.48 2.85
CA TYR A 118 11.32 -10.77 3.61
C TYR A 118 10.66 -9.45 3.99
N GLN A 119 9.59 -9.08 3.27
CA GLN A 119 8.90 -7.81 3.52
C GLN A 119 8.13 -7.86 4.85
N LEU A 120 8.64 -7.10 5.82
CA LEU A 120 7.99 -6.90 7.12
C LEU A 120 6.71 -6.10 6.95
N SER A 121 5.67 -6.47 7.68
CA SER A 121 4.37 -5.81 7.64
C SER A 121 4.25 -4.79 8.77
N TYR A 122 4.14 -3.52 8.41
CA TYR A 122 3.84 -2.42 9.32
C TYR A 122 2.36 -2.07 9.23
N LEU A 123 1.73 -1.89 10.37
CA LEU A 123 0.35 -1.43 10.46
C LEU A 123 0.33 0.07 10.76
N VAL A 124 -0.61 0.78 10.13
CA VAL A 124 -0.83 2.20 10.38
C VAL A 124 -2.29 2.57 10.13
N ARG A 125 -2.83 3.47 10.95
CA ARG A 125 -4.19 3.99 10.78
C ARG A 125 -4.15 5.41 10.21
N GLN A 126 -5.16 5.77 9.42
CA GLN A 126 -5.34 7.13 8.95
C GLN A 126 -5.45 8.11 10.13
N GLY A 127 -4.61 9.16 10.10
CA GLY A 127 -4.49 10.14 11.17
C GLY A 127 -3.45 9.81 12.25
N GLU A 128 -2.80 8.64 12.19
CA GLU A 128 -1.74 8.25 13.14
C GLU A 128 -0.41 8.97 12.82
N GLN A 129 -0.35 10.27 13.07
CA GLN A 129 0.84 11.08 12.82
C GLN A 129 1.84 10.99 14.00
N PRO A 130 3.17 11.02 13.73
CA PRO A 130 3.83 11.19 12.43
C PRO A 130 4.02 9.89 11.63
N ARG A 131 3.56 8.75 12.17
CA ARG A 131 3.82 7.42 11.61
C ARG A 131 3.25 7.26 10.20
N GLU A 132 2.00 7.67 9.99
CA GLU A 132 1.35 7.66 8.68
C GLU A 132 2.14 8.49 7.66
N GLY A 133 2.55 9.71 8.05
CA GLY A 133 3.38 10.57 7.21
C GLY A 133 4.69 9.90 6.77
N LEU A 134 5.40 9.29 7.72
CA LEU A 134 6.71 8.67 7.49
C LEU A 134 6.66 7.33 6.75
N LEU A 135 5.62 6.52 6.98
CA LEU A 135 5.50 5.21 6.37
C LEU A 135 4.89 5.26 4.98
N LEU A 136 3.91 6.14 4.76
CA LEU A 136 3.10 6.14 3.54
C LEU A 136 3.08 7.48 2.81
N LEU A 137 2.65 8.58 3.46
CA LEU A 137 2.30 9.81 2.71
C LEU A 137 3.50 10.44 2.01
N VAL A 138 4.69 10.40 2.61
CA VAL A 138 5.93 10.89 1.97
C VAL A 138 6.34 10.09 0.72
N ASN A 139 5.74 8.90 0.51
CA ASN A 139 6.01 8.03 -0.63
C ASN A 139 4.88 8.04 -1.67
N LEU A 140 3.90 8.95 -1.55
CA LEU A 140 2.88 9.20 -2.57
C LEU A 140 3.46 10.14 -3.63
N HIS A 141 4.33 9.59 -4.48
CA HIS A 141 5.19 10.36 -5.38
C HIS A 141 4.49 11.22 -6.44
N GLU A 142 3.19 11.02 -6.66
CA GLU A 142 2.43 11.84 -7.60
C GLU A 142 1.87 13.11 -6.96
N ASP A 143 1.76 13.13 -5.63
CA ASP A 143 1.31 14.30 -4.88
C ASP A 143 2.37 15.41 -4.83
N GLN A 144 1.91 16.61 -4.53
CA GLN A 144 2.81 17.72 -4.24
C GLN A 144 3.51 17.49 -2.90
N MET A 145 4.84 17.40 -2.92
CA MET A 145 5.64 17.25 -1.70
C MET A 145 6.49 18.50 -1.47
N GLY A 146 6.11 19.30 -0.48
CA GLY A 146 6.78 20.56 -0.14
C GLY A 146 6.75 21.57 -1.30
N SER A 147 7.92 22.04 -1.70
CA SER A 147 8.09 22.99 -2.81
C SER A 147 8.11 22.35 -4.21
N THR A 148 8.18 21.02 -4.30
CA THR A 148 8.18 20.31 -5.58
C THR A 148 6.74 20.11 -6.03
N GLY A 149 6.39 20.59 -7.23
CA GLY A 149 5.06 20.37 -7.80
C GLY A 149 4.79 18.89 -8.01
N GLY A 150 3.54 18.46 -7.83
CA GLY A 150 3.12 17.07 -8.10
C GLY A 150 3.29 16.66 -9.56
N TYR A 151 3.05 15.38 -9.86
CA TYR A 151 3.32 14.79 -11.18
C TYR A 151 2.65 15.53 -12.34
N VAL A 152 1.38 15.95 -12.17
CA VAL A 152 0.65 16.72 -13.19
C VAL A 152 1.32 18.07 -13.49
N ASN A 153 1.80 18.77 -12.45
CA ASN A 153 2.51 20.03 -12.61
C ASN A 153 3.84 19.83 -13.35
N TRP A 154 4.55 18.74 -13.06
CA TRP A 154 5.77 18.38 -13.77
C TRP A 154 5.52 18.11 -15.25
N ILE A 155 4.47 17.35 -15.61
CA ILE A 155 4.10 17.12 -17.01
C ILE A 155 3.74 18.43 -17.73
N MET A 156 3.02 19.34 -17.07
CA MET A 156 2.72 20.66 -17.64
C MET A 156 3.98 21.50 -17.87
N GLN A 157 4.97 21.43 -16.97
CA GLN A 157 6.26 22.10 -17.14
C GLN A 157 7.02 21.58 -18.35
N ILE A 158 7.11 20.25 -18.50
CA ILE A 158 7.75 19.61 -19.67
C ILE A 158 7.04 20.04 -20.96
N HIS A 159 5.71 20.01 -21.00
CA HIS A 159 4.93 20.44 -22.17
C HIS A 159 5.26 21.89 -22.56
N ARG A 160 5.29 22.82 -21.59
CA ARG A 160 5.64 24.23 -21.86
C ARG A 160 7.07 24.39 -22.38
N GLN A 161 8.03 23.64 -21.83
CA GLN A 161 9.43 23.68 -22.28
C GLN A 161 9.57 23.18 -23.73
N VAL A 162 8.86 22.13 -24.10
CA VAL A 162 8.88 21.63 -25.48
C VAL A 162 8.30 22.66 -26.45
N GLN A 163 7.18 23.31 -26.10
CA GLN A 163 6.55 24.34 -26.94
C GLN A 163 7.39 25.61 -27.11
N GLN A 164 8.19 25.98 -26.10
CA GLN A 164 9.08 27.15 -26.16
C GLN A 164 10.36 26.89 -26.98
N ASN A 165 10.76 25.63 -27.12
CA ASN A 165 11.95 25.21 -27.85
C ASN A 165 11.64 24.69 -29.27
N ALA A 166 10.37 24.75 -29.70
CA ALA A 166 9.90 24.42 -31.04
C ALA A 166 9.73 25.71 -31.88
#